data_AF-A0AAQ4F9S8-F1
#
_entry.id   AF-A0AAQ4F9S8-F1
#
_cell.length_a   1.000
_cell.length_b   1.000
_cell.length_c   1.000
_cell.angle_alpha   90.00
_cell.angle_beta   90.00
_cell.angle_gamma   90.00
#
_symmetry.space_group_name_H-M   'P 1'
#
loop_
_entity.id
_entity.type
_entity.pdbx_description
1 polymer ?
#
loop_
_entity_poly.entity_id
_entity_poly.type
_entity_poly.pdbx_seq_one_letter_code
_entity_poly.pdbx_strand_id
1 'polypeptide(L)' 'MRICQKHQCSTDQSDFQSLSTLLESRGLIAVKKHKELRLCKICLRVDEKEVEYVLQDKALLAACLNDSAVL' A
#
# COMPACT_ATOMS: atom_id res chain seq x y z
N MET A 1 1.84 -8.20 7.99
CA MET A 1 1.90 -6.74 7.77
C MET A 1 2.17 -6.05 9.10
N ARG A 2 3.39 -5.57 9.33
CA ARG A 2 3.82 -5.03 10.63
C ARG A 2 3.18 -3.66 10.94
N ILE A 3 3.08 -2.76 9.96
CA ILE A 3 2.42 -1.45 10.10
C ILE A 3 0.95 -1.67 10.50
N CYS A 4 0.22 -2.49 9.73
CA CYS A 4 -1.20 -2.71 9.98
C CYS A 4 -1.46 -3.40 11.33
N GLN A 5 -0.59 -4.30 11.80
CA GLN A 5 -0.65 -4.88 13.15
C GLN A 5 -0.53 -3.82 14.26
N LYS A 6 0.37 -2.85 14.10
CA LYS A 6 0.54 -1.73 15.06
C LYS A 6 -0.69 -0.83 15.12
N HIS A 7 -1.35 -0.63 13.98
CA HIS A 7 -2.61 0.10 13.87
C HIS A 7 -3.85 -0.75 14.17
N GLN A 8 -3.68 -2.00 14.64
CA GLN A 8 -4.76 -2.94 14.95
C GLN A 8 -5.69 -3.26 13.76
N CYS A 9 -5.19 -3.04 12.54
CA CYS A 9 -5.86 -3.42 11.30
C CYS A 9 -5.15 -4.67 10.76
N SER A 10 -5.55 -5.87 11.18
CA SER A 10 -4.97 -7.09 10.60
C SER A 10 -5.65 -7.42 9.27
N THR A 11 -4.88 -7.66 8.22
CA THR A 11 -5.36 -8.20 6.95
C THR A 11 -4.70 -9.55 6.71
N ASP A 12 -5.41 -10.45 6.03
CA ASP A 12 -4.81 -11.68 5.52
C ASP A 12 -4.16 -11.46 4.14
N GLN A 13 -3.53 -12.49 3.57
CA GLN A 13 -2.84 -12.38 2.28
C GLN A 13 -3.82 -12.25 1.10
N SER A 14 -5.02 -12.81 1.20
CA SER A 14 -6.09 -12.66 0.21
C SER A 14 -6.59 -11.22 0.14
N ASP A 15 -6.69 -10.55 1.28
CA ASP A 15 -7.06 -9.15 1.39
C ASP A 15 -6.07 -8.26 0.64
N PHE A 16 -4.77 -8.55 0.76
CA PHE A 16 -3.73 -7.78 0.08
C PHE A 16 -3.87 -7.81 -1.46
N GLN A 17 -4.16 -8.97 -2.04
CA GLN A 17 -4.33 -9.10 -3.49
C GLN A 17 -5.58 -8.35 -3.97
N SER A 18 -6.68 -8.46 -3.22
CA SER A 18 -7.93 -7.77 -3.52
C SER A 18 -7.76 -6.25 -3.43
N LEU A 19 -7.10 -5.76 -2.38
CA LEU A 19 -6.77 -4.35 -2.21
C LEU A 19 -5.84 -3.84 -3.31
N SER A 20 -4.81 -4.61 -3.69
CA SER A 20 -3.91 -4.24 -4.79
C SER A 20 -4.66 -4.11 -6.12
N THR A 21 -5.61 -5.00 -6.38
CA THR A 21 -6.45 -4.95 -7.59
C THR A 21 -7.36 -3.72 -7.59
N LEU A 22 -7.93 -3.36 -6.43
CA LEU A 22 -8.73 -2.15 -6.26
C LEU A 22 -7.93 -0.86 -6.44
N LEU A 23 -6.69 -0.83 -5.96
CA LEU A 23 -5.80 0.31 -6.14
C LEU A 23 -5.32 0.44 -7.60
N GLU A 24 -5.09 -0.69 -8.28
CA GLU A 24 -4.74 -0.73 -9.70
C GLU A 24 -5.90 -0.22 -10.58
N SER A 25 -7.15 -0.58 -10.29
CA SER A 25 -8.31 -0.09 -11.04
C SER A 25 -8.57 1.41 -10.87
N ARG A 26 -8.07 2.00 -9.77
CA ARG A 26 -8.09 3.45 -9.52
C ARG A 26 -6.88 4.18 -10.12
N GLY A 27 -5.96 3.47 -10.77
CA GLY A 27 -4.77 4.05 -11.38
C GLY A 27 -3.71 4.54 -10.39
N LEU A 28 -3.78 4.13 -9.12
CA LEU A 28 -2.83 4.55 -8.08
C LEU A 28 -1.55 3.73 -8.12
N ILE A 29 -1.67 2.45 -8.45
CA ILE A 29 -0.56 1.52 -8.59
C ILE A 29 -0.68 0.72 -9.89
N ALA A 30 0.39 0.05 -10.28
CA ALA A 30 0.34 -1.05 -11.24
C ALA A 30 0.98 -2.29 -10.65
N VAL A 31 0.36 -3.44 -10.93
CA VAL A 31 0.82 -4.75 -10.48
C VAL A 31 1.40 -5.50 -11.68
N LYS A 32 2.74 -5.58 -11.73
CA LYS A 32 3.42 -6.41 -12.72
C LYS A 32 3.31 -7.87 -12.29
N LYS A 33 2.47 -8.62 -13.02
CA LYS A 33 2.19 -10.03 -12.77
C LYS A 33 3.45 -10.89 -12.84
N HIS A 34 3.53 -11.88 -11.96
CA HIS A 34 4.54 -12.93 -11.94
C HIS A 34 3.86 -14.29 -11.79
N LYS A 35 4.55 -15.38 -12.14
CA LYS A 35 4.04 -16.75 -11.98
C LYS A 35 3.71 -17.08 -10.52
N GLU A 36 4.47 -16.50 -9.59
CA GLU A 36 4.27 -16.60 -8.15
C GLU A 36 3.72 -15.28 -7.61
N LEU A 37 2.59 -15.32 -6.90
CA LEU A 37 1.90 -14.13 -6.38
C LEU A 37 2.81 -13.26 -5.50
N ARG A 38 3.65 -13.86 -4.66
CA ARG A 38 4.59 -13.14 -3.78
C ARG A 38 5.71 -12.41 -4.52
N LEU A 39 5.90 -12.71 -5.81
CA LEU A 39 6.92 -12.11 -6.67
C LEU A 39 6.33 -11.08 -7.64
N CYS A 40 5.02 -10.81 -7.57
CA CYS A 40 4.41 -9.69 -8.28
C CYS A 40 5.07 -8.38 -7.81
N LYS A 41 5.41 -7.50 -8.76
CA LYS A 41 5.99 -6.18 -8.43
C LYS A 41 4.89 -5.14 -8.41
N ILE A 42 4.87 -4.32 -7.37
CA ILE A 42 3.99 -3.15 -7.27
C ILE A 42 4.79 -1.92 -7.65
N CYS A 43 4.23 -1.11 -8.54
CA CYS A 43 4.78 0.17 -8.98
C CYS A 43 3.78 1.28 -8.66
N LEU A 44 4.23 2.37 -8.04
CA LEU A 44 3.40 3.56 -7.85
C LEU A 44 3.19 4.26 -9.21
N ARG A 45 1.97 4.76 -9.46
CA ARG A 45 1.61 5.48 -10.70
C ARG A 45 1.42 6.98 -10.51
N VAL A 46 1.32 7.39 -9.26
CA VAL A 46 1.17 8.77 -8.81
C VAL A 46 2.48 9.24 -8.18
N ASP A 47 2.70 10.55 -8.13
CA ASP A 47 3.82 11.11 -7.37
C ASP A 47 3.52 11.21 -5.86
N GLU A 48 4.54 11.50 -5.05
CA GLU A 48 4.40 11.59 -3.59
C GLU A 48 3.41 12.68 -3.13
N LYS A 49 3.33 13.80 -3.87
CA LYS A 49 2.42 14.91 -3.54
C LYS A 49 0.98 14.54 -3.87
N GLU A 50 0.77 13.83 -4.97
CA GLU A 50 -0.53 13.28 -5.35
C GLU A 50 -0.99 12.24 -4.32
N VAL A 51 -0.10 11.39 -3.80
CA VAL A 51 -0.45 10.47 -2.70
C VAL A 51 -0.94 11.22 -1.48
N GLU A 52 -0.20 12.24 -1.03
CA GLU A 52 -0.58 13.06 0.13
C GLU A 52 -1.93 13.77 -0.09
N TYR A 53 -2.16 14.29 -1.30
CA TYR A 53 -3.40 14.94 -1.68
C TYR A 53 -4.59 13.98 -1.71
N VAL A 54 -4.43 12.79 -2.30
CA VAL A 54 -5.50 11.79 -2.44
C VAL A 54 -5.85 11.16 -1.10
N LEU A 55 -4.85 10.88 -0.25
CA LEU A 55 -5.09 10.22 1.03
C LEU A 55 -5.78 11.14 2.05
N GLN A 56 -5.59 12.47 1.94
CA GLN A 56 -6.15 13.51 2.82
C GLN A 56 -5.86 13.36 4.33
N ASP A 57 -5.23 12.27 4.76
CA ASP A 57 -4.81 12.01 6.14
C ASP A 57 -3.28 12.09 6.25
N LYS A 58 -2.81 13.33 6.42
CA LYS A 58 -1.38 13.62 6.57
C LYS A 58 -0.80 13.07 7.87
N ALA A 59 -1.62 12.94 8.91
CA ALA A 59 -1.17 12.48 10.22
C ALA A 59 -0.87 10.97 10.19
N LEU A 60 -1.77 10.19 9.58
CA LEU A 60 -1.56 8.76 9.38
C LEU A 60 -0.39 8.49 8.43
N LEU A 61 -0.31 9.23 7.32
CA LEU A 61 0.81 9.09 6.37
C LEU A 61 2.15 9.38 7.05
N ALA A 62 2.26 10.48 7.80
CA ALA A 62 3.46 10.81 8.55
C ALA A 62 3.80 9.76 9.62
N ALA A 63 2.80 9.23 10.33
CA ALA A 63 3.01 8.17 11.31
C ALA A 63 3.56 6.89 10.67
N CYS A 64 3.06 6.50 9.49
CA CYS A 64 3.56 5.36 8.73
C CYS A 64 4.99 5.58 8.21
N LEU A 65 5.31 6.76 7.68
CA LEU A 65 6.63 7.07 7.13
C LEU A 65 7.72 7.20 8.20
N ASN A 66 7.37 7.72 9.38
CA ASN A 66 8.29 7.87 10.50
C ASN A 66 8.55 6.56 11.27
N ASP A 67 7.84 5.47 10.94
CA ASP A 67 8.00 4.17 11.58
C ASP A 67 9.16 3.36 10.97
N SER A 68 10.39 3.88 11.12
CA SER A 68 11.61 3.27 10.57
C SER A 68 12.01 1.94 11.21
N ALA A 69 11.34 1.54 12.30
CA ALA A 69 11.52 0.22 12.91
C ALA A 69 10.77 -0.89 12.13
N VAL A 70 9.87 -0.49 11.23
CA VAL A 70 8.95 -1.37 10.52
C VAL A 70 9.19 -1.42 9.01
N LEU A 71 9.74 -0.34 8.43
CA LEU A 71 10.24 -0.24 7.05
C LEU A 71 11.60 -0.93 6.88
#